data_AF-A0A9E2ID85-F1
#
_entry.id   AF-A0A9E2ID85-F1
#
_cell.length_a   1.000
_cell.length_b   1.000
_cell.length_c   1.000
_cell.angle_alpha   90.00
_cell.angle_beta   90.00
_cell.angle_gamma   90.00
#
_symmetry.space_group_name_H-M   'P 1'
#
loop_
_entity.id
_entity.type
_entity.pdbx_description
1 polymer ?
#
loop_
_entity_poly.entity_id
_entity_poly.type
_entity_poly.pdbx_seq_one_letter_code
_entity_poly.pdbx_strand_id
1 'polypeptide(L)'
;MKTLTFKGGIHPPYMKDISIGQPLRKLCFPQVAVVPLSQHIGAPNSAIVKKGDYVEEGQIIGESQSFVTSPVHSPIYGKILDVKKAFHPALGPIESVFIERDKDKPSKQYDKKNIDDLSVSDMIQKVKAAGIVGMGGAAFPTHVKLSIPEGKKIETLIINGAE
;
A
#
# COMPACT_ATOMS: atom_id res chain seq x y z
N MET A 1 -0.73 2.75 35.06
CA MET A 1 0.54 3.51 35.02
C MET A 1 0.19 4.96 34.67
N LYS A 2 0.71 5.95 35.41
CA LYS A 2 0.61 7.36 34.99
C LYS A 2 1.54 7.53 33.79
N THR A 3 0.99 7.67 32.60
CA THR A 3 1.75 8.03 31.40
C THR A 3 2.41 9.39 31.64
N LEU A 4 3.71 9.49 31.38
CA LEU A 4 4.44 10.75 31.43
C LEU A 4 3.91 11.61 30.27
N THR A 5 3.04 12.58 30.57
CA THR A 5 2.55 13.54 29.58
C THR A 5 3.48 14.75 29.53
N PHE A 6 3.60 15.37 28.36
CA PHE A 6 4.24 16.67 28.21
C PHE A 6 3.34 17.76 28.85
N LYS A 7 3.95 18.83 29.39
CA LYS A 7 3.21 19.97 29.93
C LYS A 7 2.67 20.82 28.76
N GLY A 8 1.47 20.51 28.29
CA GLY A 8 0.78 21.27 27.23
C GLY A 8 0.06 20.37 26.22
N GLY A 9 -0.59 20.97 25.22
CA GLY A 9 -1.28 20.27 24.14
C GLY A 9 -2.80 20.45 24.16
N ILE A 10 -3.41 20.29 22.98
CA ILE A 10 -4.87 20.18 22.84
C ILE A 10 -5.21 18.69 22.91
N HIS A 11 -6.24 18.34 23.69
CA HIS A 11 -6.76 16.98 23.80
C HIS A 11 -8.16 16.92 23.19
N PRO A 12 -8.29 16.82 21.84
CA PRO A 12 -9.59 16.65 21.23
C PRO A 12 -10.28 15.38 21.77
N PRO A 13 -11.62 15.36 21.88
CA PRO A 13 -12.35 14.13 22.15
C PRO A 13 -11.93 13.03 21.16
N TYR A 14 -11.58 11.85 21.67
CA TYR A 14 -11.03 10.78 20.84
C TYR A 14 -12.04 10.19 19.84
N MET A 15 -13.35 10.29 20.13
CA MET A 15 -14.44 9.77 19.29
C MET A 15 -14.27 8.28 18.89
N LYS A 16 -13.59 7.48 19.72
CA LYS A 16 -13.32 6.05 19.47
C LYS A 16 -14.37 5.11 20.09
N ASP A 17 -15.38 5.64 20.80
CA ASP A 17 -16.34 4.84 21.57
C ASP A 17 -17.15 3.86 20.71
N ILE A 18 -17.32 4.17 19.42
CA ILE A 18 -18.08 3.32 18.48
C ILE A 18 -17.27 2.07 18.06
N SER A 19 -15.94 2.16 18.03
CA SER A 19 -15.06 1.08 17.54
C SER A 19 -14.29 0.36 18.66
N ILE A 20 -14.07 1.01 19.80
CA ILE A 20 -13.33 0.43 20.91
C ILE A 20 -14.02 -0.85 21.43
N GLY A 21 -13.25 -1.93 21.57
CA GLY A 21 -13.76 -3.22 22.05
C GLY A 21 -14.70 -3.97 21.08
N GLN A 22 -14.95 -3.44 19.88
CA GLN A 22 -15.74 -4.16 18.88
C GLN A 22 -14.93 -5.32 18.27
N PRO A 23 -15.54 -6.49 18.02
CA PRO A 23 -14.86 -7.59 17.38
C PRO A 23 -14.55 -7.28 15.90
N LEU A 24 -13.45 -7.83 15.40
CA LEU A 24 -13.15 -7.79 13.96
C LEU A 24 -14.25 -8.53 13.19
N ARG A 25 -14.74 -7.93 12.11
CA ARG A 25 -15.77 -8.50 11.23
C ARG A 25 -15.19 -8.70 9.83
N LYS A 26 -15.50 -9.84 9.20
CA LYS A 26 -15.16 -10.06 7.80
C LYS A 26 -16.15 -9.31 6.92
N LEU A 27 -15.65 -8.48 6.01
CA LEU A 27 -16.46 -7.86 4.98
C LEU A 27 -16.56 -8.78 3.76
N CYS A 28 -17.69 -8.72 3.07
CA CYS A 28 -17.82 -9.38 1.78
C CYS A 28 -16.88 -8.70 0.77
N PHE A 29 -16.12 -9.49 0.05
CA PHE A 29 -15.32 -8.99 -1.06
C PHE A 29 -16.22 -8.40 -2.16
N PRO A 30 -15.83 -7.26 -2.76
CA PRO A 30 -16.60 -6.65 -3.85
C PRO A 30 -16.57 -7.53 -5.11
N GLN A 31 -17.58 -7.37 -5.98
CA GLN A 31 -17.55 -7.99 -7.31
C GLN A 31 -16.57 -7.28 -8.25
N VAL A 32 -16.42 -5.97 -8.11
CA VAL A 32 -15.48 -5.15 -8.90
C VAL A 32 -14.58 -4.38 -7.95
N ALA A 33 -13.27 -4.53 -8.11
CA ALA A 33 -12.28 -3.65 -7.48
C ALA A 33 -11.95 -2.49 -8.42
N VAL A 34 -11.89 -1.28 -7.88
CA VAL A 34 -11.40 -0.10 -8.59
C VAL A 34 -10.08 0.28 -7.93
N VAL A 35 -8.98 0.18 -8.67
CA VAL A 35 -7.62 0.36 -8.15
C VAL A 35 -7.02 1.62 -8.77
N PRO A 36 -6.92 2.73 -8.01
CA PRO A 36 -6.22 3.91 -8.48
C PRO A 36 -4.75 3.65 -8.77
N LEU A 37 -4.22 4.22 -9.84
CA LEU A 37 -2.80 4.11 -10.19
C LEU A 37 -1.92 5.13 -9.45
N SER A 38 -2.53 6.15 -8.85
CA SER A 38 -1.86 7.11 -7.97
C SER A 38 -2.21 6.81 -6.50
N GLN A 39 -1.30 6.13 -5.79
CA GLN A 39 -1.46 5.75 -4.38
C GLN A 39 -0.32 6.28 -3.49
N HIS A 40 0.55 7.13 -4.03
CA HIS A 40 1.72 7.68 -3.34
C HIS A 40 2.08 9.06 -3.89
N ILE A 41 2.85 9.83 -3.12
CA ILE A 41 3.35 11.16 -3.52
C ILE A 41 4.39 11.12 -4.66
N GLY A 42 4.95 9.96 -4.97
CA GLY A 42 5.91 9.77 -6.07
C GLY A 42 5.30 9.99 -7.46
N ALA A 43 6.12 9.88 -8.49
CA ALA A 43 5.70 10.05 -9.88
C ALA A 43 4.56 9.07 -10.24
N PRO A 44 3.51 9.51 -10.95
CA PRO A 44 2.33 8.70 -11.23
C PRO A 44 2.69 7.43 -12.00
N ASN A 45 1.97 6.34 -11.72
CA ASN A 45 2.07 5.10 -12.46
C ASN A 45 1.21 5.12 -13.72
N SER A 46 1.71 4.48 -14.76
CA SER A 46 0.94 4.13 -15.96
C SER A 46 0.43 2.70 -15.85
N ALA A 47 -0.75 2.42 -16.40
CA ALA A 47 -1.25 1.05 -16.47
C ALA A 47 -0.35 0.20 -17.37
N ILE A 48 -0.06 -1.03 -16.95
CA ILE A 48 0.63 -2.05 -17.77
C ILE A 48 -0.28 -3.20 -18.19
N VAL A 49 -1.58 -3.05 -17.89
CA VAL A 49 -2.65 -3.98 -18.27
C VAL A 49 -3.69 -3.23 -19.08
N LYS A 50 -4.49 -3.96 -19.85
CA LYS A 50 -5.56 -3.41 -20.68
C LYS A 50 -6.86 -4.19 -20.47
N LYS A 51 -7.97 -3.58 -20.91
CA LYS A 51 -9.28 -4.23 -20.91
C LYS A 51 -9.22 -5.60 -21.58
N GLY A 52 -9.80 -6.60 -20.90
CA GLY A 52 -9.85 -7.98 -21.35
C GLY A 52 -8.75 -8.88 -20.78
N ASP A 53 -7.66 -8.30 -20.26
CA ASP A 53 -6.58 -9.08 -19.63
C ASP A 53 -7.06 -9.76 -18.35
N TYR A 54 -6.44 -10.89 -18.02
CA TYR A 54 -6.59 -11.54 -16.72
C TYR A 54 -5.38 -11.21 -15.85
N VAL A 55 -5.63 -11.01 -14.55
CA VAL A 55 -4.60 -10.68 -13.57
C VAL A 55 -4.66 -11.61 -12.37
N GLU A 56 -3.49 -11.91 -11.82
CA GLU A 56 -3.39 -12.56 -10.52
C GLU A 56 -3.45 -11.56 -9.36
N GLU A 57 -3.87 -12.02 -8.19
CA GLU A 57 -3.62 -11.28 -6.95
C GLU A 57 -2.11 -11.05 -6.75
N GLY A 58 -1.75 -9.82 -6.40
CA GLY A 58 -0.35 -9.40 -6.26
C GLY A 58 0.40 -9.23 -7.58
N GLN A 59 -0.26 -9.28 -8.74
CA GLN A 59 0.38 -8.92 -10.02
C GLN A 59 0.51 -7.39 -10.13
N ILE A 60 1.64 -6.89 -10.61
CA ILE A 60 1.80 -5.45 -10.93
C ILE A 60 0.86 -5.10 -12.08
N ILE A 61 0.06 -4.04 -11.88
CA ILE A 61 -0.89 -3.51 -12.86
C ILE A 61 -0.60 -2.06 -13.25
N GLY A 62 0.26 -1.38 -12.49
CA GLY A 62 0.79 -0.09 -12.88
C GLY A 62 2.17 0.17 -12.30
N GLU A 63 3.00 0.83 -13.11
CA GLU A 63 4.38 1.14 -12.76
C GLU A 63 4.85 2.47 -13.36
N SER A 64 6.01 2.93 -12.91
CA SER A 64 6.70 4.11 -13.41
C SER A 64 8.20 3.84 -13.39
N GLN A 65 8.92 4.38 -14.37
CA GLN A 65 10.39 4.30 -14.43
C GLN A 65 11.08 5.30 -13.50
N SER A 66 10.31 6.19 -12.86
CA SER A 66 10.85 7.19 -11.94
C SER A 66 11.44 6.53 -10.70
N PHE A 67 12.50 7.10 -10.14
CA PHE A 67 13.12 6.57 -8.92
C PHE A 67 12.20 6.68 -7.69
N VAL A 68 11.52 7.82 -7.54
CA VAL A 68 10.56 8.08 -6.46
C VAL A 68 9.17 7.66 -6.93
N THR A 69 8.89 6.37 -6.88
CA THR A 69 7.59 5.76 -7.22
C THR A 69 7.44 4.39 -6.55
N SER A 70 6.24 3.82 -6.54
CA SER A 70 5.98 2.46 -6.07
C SER A 70 4.99 1.75 -6.98
N PRO A 71 5.24 0.50 -7.41
CA PRO A 71 4.31 -0.23 -8.27
C PRO A 71 2.97 -0.46 -7.58
N VAL A 72 1.90 -0.42 -8.37
CA VAL A 72 0.54 -0.73 -7.93
C VAL A 72 0.19 -2.15 -8.37
N HIS A 73 -0.38 -2.92 -7.46
CA HIS A 73 -0.70 -4.33 -7.66
C HIS A 73 -2.21 -4.56 -7.72
N SER A 74 -2.61 -5.62 -8.43
CA SER A 74 -3.97 -6.13 -8.34
C SER A 74 -4.21 -6.72 -6.95
N PRO A 75 -5.26 -6.30 -6.23
CA PRO A 75 -5.61 -6.86 -4.92
C PRO A 75 -6.36 -8.20 -5.02
N ILE A 76 -6.72 -8.64 -6.23
CA ILE A 76 -7.57 -9.82 -6.46
C ILE A 76 -7.19 -10.53 -7.76
N TYR A 77 -7.53 -11.81 -7.85
CA TYR A 77 -7.65 -12.49 -9.13
C TYR A 77 -8.85 -11.94 -9.90
N GLY A 78 -8.71 -11.75 -11.20
CA GLY A 78 -9.83 -11.24 -11.98
C GLY A 78 -9.52 -10.87 -13.41
N LYS A 79 -10.53 -10.28 -14.04
CA LYS A 79 -10.47 -9.77 -15.41
C LYS A 79 -10.52 -8.25 -15.40
N ILE A 80 -9.64 -7.61 -16.16
CA ILE A 80 -9.66 -6.16 -16.34
C ILE A 80 -10.89 -5.78 -17.18
N LEU A 81 -11.85 -5.10 -16.55
CA LEU A 81 -13.04 -4.58 -17.21
C LEU A 81 -12.74 -3.33 -18.02
N ASP A 82 -11.87 -2.46 -17.49
CA ASP A 82 -11.54 -1.17 -18.08
C ASP A 82 -10.30 -0.55 -17.42
N VAL A 83 -9.66 0.37 -18.12
CA VAL A 83 -8.66 1.29 -17.56
C VAL A 83 -9.13 2.70 -17.91
N LYS A 84 -9.60 3.43 -16.89
CA LYS A 84 -10.18 4.77 -17.07
C LYS A 84 -10.13 5.56 -15.78
N LYS A 85 -10.44 6.86 -15.87
CA LYS A 85 -10.57 7.72 -14.70
C LYS A 85 -11.70 7.26 -13.77
N ALA A 86 -11.40 7.12 -12.49
CA ALA A 86 -12.36 6.98 -11.41
C ALA A 86 -12.16 8.13 -10.40
N PHE A 87 -13.20 8.45 -9.64
CA PHE A 87 -13.12 9.53 -8.66
C PHE A 87 -12.44 9.06 -7.38
N HIS A 88 -11.29 9.66 -7.05
CA HIS A 88 -10.58 9.45 -5.79
C HIS A 88 -11.03 10.50 -4.77
N PRO A 89 -11.33 10.10 -3.51
CA PRO A 89 -11.91 11.00 -2.51
C PRO A 89 -11.05 12.24 -2.22
N ALA A 90 -9.73 12.16 -2.39
CA ALA A 90 -8.81 13.27 -2.15
C ALA A 90 -8.26 13.95 -3.43
N LEU A 91 -8.27 13.26 -4.57
CA LEU A 91 -7.53 13.70 -5.79
C LEU A 91 -8.46 13.97 -6.98
N GLY A 92 -9.76 13.68 -6.86
CA GLY A 92 -10.69 13.78 -7.98
C GLY A 92 -10.46 12.69 -9.03
N PRO A 93 -10.75 12.95 -10.32
CA PRO A 93 -10.66 11.94 -11.38
C PRO A 93 -9.21 11.51 -11.69
N ILE A 94 -8.87 10.26 -11.39
CA ILE A 94 -7.53 9.69 -11.63
C ILE A 94 -7.60 8.35 -12.34
N GLU A 95 -6.62 8.06 -13.19
CA GLU A 95 -6.51 6.78 -13.91
C GLU A 95 -6.56 5.60 -12.92
N SER A 96 -7.46 4.67 -13.19
CA SER A 96 -7.77 3.55 -12.31
C SER A 96 -8.06 2.29 -13.13
N VAL A 97 -7.72 1.14 -12.57
CA VAL A 97 -7.97 -0.16 -13.16
C VAL A 97 -9.21 -0.77 -12.53
N PHE A 98 -10.18 -1.16 -13.36
CA PHE A 98 -11.40 -1.83 -12.93
C PHE A 98 -11.24 -3.34 -13.12
N ILE A 99 -11.36 -4.12 -12.05
CA ILE A 99 -11.08 -5.55 -12.03
C ILE A 99 -12.35 -6.28 -11.58
N GLU A 100 -12.93 -7.09 -12.46
CA GLU A 100 -13.99 -8.03 -12.08
C GLU A 100 -13.36 -9.23 -11.38
N ARG A 101 -13.81 -9.47 -10.15
CA ARG A 101 -13.29 -10.51 -9.29
C ARG A 101 -13.62 -11.91 -9.81
N ASP A 102 -12.60 -12.75 -9.90
CA ASP A 102 -12.77 -14.20 -9.97
C ASP A 102 -13.14 -14.73 -8.57
N LYS A 103 -14.37 -15.23 -8.42
CA LYS A 103 -14.92 -15.68 -7.13
C LYS A 103 -14.45 -17.08 -6.74
N ASP A 104 -13.98 -17.86 -7.72
CA ASP A 104 -13.59 -19.26 -7.53
C ASP A 104 -12.12 -19.38 -7.07
N LYS A 105 -11.36 -18.29 -7.18
CA LYS A 105 -9.97 -18.23 -6.71
C LYS A 105 -9.88 -17.84 -5.22
N PRO A 106 -9.18 -18.64 -4.39
CA PRO A 106 -8.84 -18.23 -3.04
C PRO A 106 -7.76 -17.15 -3.06
N SER A 107 -7.59 -16.44 -1.93
CA SER A 107 -6.50 -15.48 -1.79
C SER A 107 -5.13 -16.11 -2.00
N LYS A 108 -4.21 -15.36 -2.62
CA LYS A 108 -2.84 -15.82 -2.86
C LYS A 108 -2.12 -16.11 -1.55
N GLN A 109 -1.49 -17.28 -1.46
CA GLN A 109 -0.65 -17.65 -0.34
C GLN A 109 0.81 -17.31 -0.67
N TYR A 110 1.52 -16.79 0.33
CA TYR A 110 2.92 -16.44 0.21
C TYR A 110 3.74 -17.30 1.17
N ASP A 111 4.80 -17.91 0.65
CA ASP A 111 5.73 -18.65 1.48
C ASP A 111 6.58 -17.69 2.30
N LYS A 112 6.68 -17.97 3.61
CA LYS A 112 7.60 -17.24 4.49
C LYS A 112 9.02 -17.53 4.05
N LYS A 113 9.76 -16.49 3.65
CA LYS A 113 11.20 -16.58 3.39
C LYS A 113 11.98 -16.18 4.62
N ASN A 114 13.13 -16.82 4.82
CA ASN A 114 14.09 -16.35 5.81
C ASN A 114 14.68 -15.02 5.33
N ILE A 115 14.70 -14.03 6.20
CA ILE A 115 15.22 -12.70 5.90
C ILE A 115 16.72 -12.62 6.16
N ASP A 116 17.27 -13.50 7.00
CA ASP A 116 18.68 -13.50 7.37
C ASP A 116 19.60 -13.83 6.18
N ASP A 117 19.05 -14.47 5.15
CA ASP A 117 19.76 -14.84 3.92
C ASP A 117 19.80 -13.69 2.88
N LEU A 118 19.18 -12.55 3.17
CA LEU A 118 19.08 -11.43 2.23
C LEU A 118 20.11 -10.34 2.55
N SER A 119 20.74 -9.79 1.52
CA SER A 119 21.49 -8.55 1.68
C SER A 119 20.51 -7.39 1.94
N VAL A 120 21.01 -6.31 2.57
CA VAL A 120 20.21 -5.08 2.77
C VAL A 120 19.67 -4.55 1.43
N SER A 121 20.50 -4.61 0.37
CA SER A 121 20.08 -4.21 -0.97
C SER A 121 18.91 -5.06 -1.47
N ASP A 122 18.98 -6.38 -1.32
CA ASP A 122 17.91 -7.30 -1.74
C ASP A 122 16.62 -7.07 -0.96
N MET A 123 16.71 -6.78 0.35
CA MET A 123 15.55 -6.41 1.15
C MET A 123 14.90 -5.13 0.62
N ILE A 124 15.69 -4.09 0.33
CA ILE A 124 15.18 -2.82 -0.22
C ILE A 124 14.53 -3.04 -1.59
N GLN A 125 15.13 -3.85 -2.47
CA GLN A 125 14.54 -4.19 -3.76
C GLN A 125 13.24 -4.97 -3.62
N LYS A 126 13.13 -5.88 -2.65
CA LYS A 126 11.87 -6.56 -2.34
C LYS A 126 10.79 -5.60 -1.83
N VAL A 127 11.15 -4.65 -0.96
CA VAL A 127 10.23 -3.61 -0.49
C VAL A 127 9.73 -2.75 -1.66
N LYS A 128 10.62 -2.38 -2.57
CA LYS A 128 10.28 -1.64 -3.80
C LYS A 128 9.32 -2.46 -4.68
N ALA A 129 9.69 -3.71 -4.99
CA ALA A 129 8.90 -4.59 -5.84
C ALA A 129 7.52 -4.88 -5.26
N ALA A 130 7.40 -4.94 -3.93
CA ALA A 130 6.13 -5.13 -3.23
C ALA A 130 5.23 -3.88 -3.19
N GLY A 131 5.68 -2.73 -3.71
CA GLY A 131 4.84 -1.52 -3.75
C GLY A 131 4.62 -0.87 -2.38
N ILE A 132 5.52 -1.10 -1.42
CA ILE A 132 5.31 -0.66 -0.03
C ILE A 132 5.54 0.84 0.10
N VAL A 133 4.56 1.52 0.70
CA VAL A 133 4.55 2.97 0.95
C VAL A 133 4.34 3.26 2.44
N GLY A 134 4.75 4.45 2.89
CA GLY A 134 4.57 4.86 4.28
C GLY A 134 3.14 5.36 4.58
N MET A 135 2.39 4.64 5.40
CA MET A 135 0.98 4.90 5.72
C MET A 135 0.70 6.03 6.73
N GLY A 136 1.69 6.87 7.04
CA GLY A 136 1.50 8.00 7.96
C GLY A 136 0.83 9.24 7.34
N GLY A 137 0.48 9.21 6.05
CA GLY A 137 -0.10 10.34 5.34
C GLY A 137 0.24 10.29 3.85
N ALA A 138 1.31 10.97 3.44
CA ALA A 138 1.70 11.16 2.03
C ALA A 138 2.01 9.88 1.22
N ALA A 139 1.94 8.69 1.84
CA ALA A 139 2.25 7.42 1.17
C ALA A 139 3.61 7.44 0.46
N PHE A 140 4.64 7.99 1.12
CA PHE A 140 5.97 8.11 0.52
C PHE A 140 6.59 6.72 0.30
N PRO A 141 7.15 6.40 -0.90
CA PRO A 141 7.70 5.08 -1.20
C PRO A 141 8.75 4.63 -0.18
N THR A 142 8.52 3.48 0.46
CA THR A 142 9.30 3.05 1.61
C THR A 142 10.73 2.67 1.23
N HIS A 143 10.96 2.13 0.02
CA HIS A 143 12.31 1.82 -0.45
C HIS A 143 13.20 3.06 -0.49
N VAL A 144 12.65 4.24 -0.84
CA VAL A 144 13.41 5.50 -0.83
C VAL A 144 13.81 5.91 0.59
N LYS A 145 12.96 5.66 1.61
CA LYS A 145 13.31 5.92 3.01
C LYS A 145 14.38 4.97 3.53
N LEU A 146 14.37 3.73 3.07
CA LEU A 146 15.32 2.69 3.46
C LEU A 146 16.67 2.82 2.74
N SER A 147 16.72 3.56 1.63
CA SER A 147 17.97 3.92 0.94
C SER A 147 18.75 4.97 1.75
N ILE A 148 19.56 4.48 2.71
CA ILE A 148 20.40 5.33 3.55
C ILE A 148 21.52 5.94 2.69
N PRO A 149 21.76 7.26 2.75
CA PRO A 149 22.87 7.89 2.04
C PRO A 149 24.22 7.31 2.44
N GLU A 150 25.16 7.27 1.49
CA GLU A 150 26.52 6.79 1.75
C GLU A 150 27.17 7.53 2.93
N GLY A 151 27.89 6.77 3.77
CA GLY A 151 28.53 7.30 4.97
C GLY A 151 27.59 7.57 6.15
N LYS A 152 26.28 7.33 6.01
CA LYS A 152 25.32 7.43 7.14
C LYS A 152 24.94 6.04 7.66
N LYS A 153 24.68 5.98 8.96
CA LYS A 153 24.21 4.78 9.66
C LYS A 153 22.97 5.13 10.46
N ILE A 154 21.97 4.25 10.43
CA ILE A 154 20.77 4.34 11.27
C ILE A 154 20.89 3.26 12.34
N GLU A 155 20.76 3.64 13.61
CA GLU A 155 20.87 2.73 14.75
C GLU A 155 19.55 2.55 15.50
N THR A 156 18.52 3.33 15.13
CA THR A 156 17.24 3.34 15.82
C THR A 156 16.09 3.36 14.82
N LEU A 157 15.19 2.38 14.96
CA LEU A 157 13.91 2.34 14.28
C LEU A 157 12.81 2.75 15.27
N ILE A 158 12.01 3.74 14.89
CA ILE A 158 10.83 4.14 15.66
C ILE A 158 9.59 3.70 14.87
N ILE A 159 8.79 2.84 15.49
CA ILE A 159 7.52 2.37 14.92
C ILE A 159 6.40 3.18 15.57
N ASN A 160 5.62 3.89 14.74
CA ASN A 160 4.43 4.57 15.21
C ASN A 160 3.27 3.57 15.34
N GLY A 161 2.84 3.30 16.57
CA GLY A 161 1.66 2.48 16.89
C GLY A 161 0.64 3.25 17.74
N ALA A 162 0.58 4.57 17.61
CA ALA A 162 -0.30 5.42 18.41
C ALA A 162 -1.77 5.40 17.95
N GLU A 163 -2.05 5.01 16.70
CA GLU A 163 -3.39 4.93 16.12
C GLU A 163 -3.92 3.49 16.01
#